data_AF-A0A7C6WZR5-F1
#
_entry.id   AF-A0A7C6WZR5-F1
#
_cell.length_a   1.000
_cell.length_b   1.000
_cell.length_c   1.000
_cell.angle_alpha   90.00
_cell.angle_beta   90.00
_cell.angle_gamma   90.00
#
_symmetry.space_group_name_H-M   'P 1'
#
loop_
_entity.id
_entity.type
_entity.pdbx_description
1 polymer ?
#
loop_
_entity_poly.entity_id
_entity_poly.type
_entity_poly.pdbx_seq_one_letter_code
_entity_poly.pdbx_strand_id
1 'polypeptide(L)'
;MQPIDTTKGEIIKGSNIYPYEVVNEKVRIKLPFHISFEKLNKILKEEGYFVANSPKVDSQGWGKDYDAEGYYPYWVYAENEEHYFAFPPEDYKITAEPGQAPKHVPILGNEAIEEFFNWLPLLQKAKGTVALKS
;
A
#
# COMPACT_ATOMS: atom_id res chain seq x y z
N MET A 1 17.99 -5.89 5.58
CA MET A 1 17.72 -4.65 4.82
C MET A 1 18.09 -3.47 5.72
N GLN A 2 18.66 -2.39 5.18
CA GLN A 2 18.84 -1.15 5.96
C GLN A 2 17.51 -0.39 5.95
N PRO A 3 17.02 0.10 7.10
CA PRO A 3 15.85 0.98 7.16
C PRO A 3 16.12 2.24 6.35
N ILE A 4 15.12 2.73 5.60
CA ILE A 4 15.25 3.95 4.81
C ILE A 4 14.44 5.04 5.53
N ASP A 5 15.13 5.91 6.29
CA ASP A 5 14.51 7.02 7.06
C ASP A 5 14.01 8.19 6.18
N THR A 6 13.53 7.90 4.97
CA THR A 6 13.08 8.87 3.99
C THR A 6 11.59 8.75 3.72
N THR A 7 10.96 9.88 3.44
CA THR A 7 9.55 9.97 3.02
C THR A 7 9.34 9.64 1.55
N LYS A 8 10.41 9.28 0.83
CA LYS A 8 10.37 8.82 -0.56
C LYS A 8 11.61 8.00 -0.89
N GLY A 9 11.48 7.02 -1.77
CA GLY A 9 12.60 6.18 -2.18
C GLY A 9 12.16 5.02 -3.05
N GLU A 10 12.97 3.98 -3.08
CA GLU A 10 12.71 2.78 -3.87
C GLU A 10 13.01 1.54 -3.04
N ILE A 11 12.09 0.58 -3.04
CA ILE A 11 12.30 -0.77 -2.50
C ILE A 11 12.76 -1.65 -3.66
N ILE A 12 13.90 -2.33 -3.49
CA ILE A 12 14.46 -3.22 -4.52
C ILE A 12 14.27 -4.68 -4.07
N LYS A 13 13.63 -5.50 -4.92
CA LYS A 13 13.51 -6.96 -4.71
C LYS A 13 13.76 -7.71 -6.01
N GLY A 14 14.93 -8.33 -6.10
CA GLY A 14 15.40 -8.96 -7.34
C GLY A 14 15.57 -7.90 -8.43
N SER A 15 14.94 -8.11 -9.58
CA SER A 15 14.92 -7.15 -10.70
C SER A 15 13.80 -6.10 -10.61
N ASN A 16 12.93 -6.16 -9.60
CA ASN A 16 11.82 -5.23 -9.47
C ASN A 16 12.19 -4.04 -8.58
N ILE A 17 11.76 -2.87 -9.01
CA ILE A 17 11.88 -1.60 -8.29
C ILE A 17 10.47 -1.15 -7.93
N TYR A 18 10.26 -0.80 -6.67
CA TYR A 18 8.98 -0.31 -6.14
C TYR A 18 9.19 1.08 -5.55
N PRO A 19 8.95 2.15 -6.33
CA PRO A 19 8.98 3.50 -5.81
C PRO A 19 7.95 3.66 -4.70
N TYR A 20 8.33 4.32 -3.61
CA TYR A 20 7.43 4.60 -2.50
C TYR A 20 7.50 6.06 -2.07
N GLU A 21 6.41 6.52 -1.47
CA GLU A 21 6.30 7.83 -0.84
C GLU A 21 5.48 7.71 0.45
N VAL A 22 5.77 8.56 1.44
CA VAL A 22 4.97 8.71 2.66
C VAL A 22 4.20 10.01 2.55
N VAL A 23 2.88 9.92 2.36
CA VAL A 23 1.99 11.06 2.13
C VAL A 23 0.74 10.88 2.98
N ASN A 24 0.29 11.94 3.65
CA ASN A 24 -0.90 11.92 4.53
C ASN A 24 -0.87 10.77 5.54
N GLU A 25 0.27 10.58 6.21
CA GLU A 25 0.48 9.53 7.22
C GLU A 25 0.29 8.10 6.70
N LYS A 26 0.37 7.89 5.38
CA LYS A 26 0.34 6.57 4.75
C LYS A 26 1.58 6.35 3.91
N VAL A 27 2.08 5.13 3.92
CA VAL A 27 3.01 4.66 2.88
C VAL A 27 2.18 4.39 1.64
N ARG A 28 2.62 4.87 0.48
CA ARG A 28 2.13 4.44 -0.83
C ARG A 28 3.28 3.90 -1.66
N ILE A 29 3.06 2.75 -2.28
CA ILE A 29 4.03 2.04 -3.10
C ILE A 29 3.46 1.88 -4.49
N LYS A 30 4.17 2.37 -5.50
CA LYS A 30 3.83 2.18 -6.90
C LYS A 30 4.06 0.73 -7.31
N LEU A 31 3.03 0.11 -7.87
CA LEU A 31 3.08 -1.25 -8.37
C LEU A 31 3.58 -1.26 -9.83
N PRO A 32 4.54 -2.12 -10.22
CA PRO A 32 5.02 -2.23 -11.60
C PRO A 32 4.06 -3.03 -12.50
N PHE A 33 2.79 -3.11 -12.13
CA PHE A 33 1.74 -3.85 -12.82
C PHE A 33 0.36 -3.29 -12.47
N HIS A 34 -0.60 -3.50 -13.36
CA HIS A 34 -1.99 -3.12 -13.10
C HIS A 34 -2.71 -4.15 -12.23
N ILE A 35 -3.63 -3.67 -11.40
CA ILE A 35 -4.51 -4.50 -10.60
C ILE A 35 -5.85 -4.64 -11.31
N SER A 36 -6.40 -5.86 -11.32
CA SER A 36 -7.81 -6.08 -11.63
C SER A 36 -8.59 -5.98 -10.31
N PHE A 37 -9.37 -4.92 -10.14
CA PHE A 37 -10.19 -4.75 -8.94
C PHE A 37 -11.23 -5.87 -8.77
N GLU A 38 -11.73 -6.45 -9.87
CA GLU A 38 -12.59 -7.64 -9.83
C GLU A 38 -11.87 -8.86 -9.22
N LYS A 39 -10.66 -9.17 -9.69
CA LYS A 39 -9.87 -10.27 -9.12
C LYS A 39 -9.48 -10.00 -7.68
N LEU A 40 -9.05 -8.77 -7.38
CA LEU A 40 -8.68 -8.36 -6.02
C LEU A 40 -9.86 -8.55 -5.06
N ASN A 41 -11.04 -8.04 -5.40
CA ASN A 41 -12.24 -8.15 -4.57
C ASN A 41 -12.62 -9.62 -4.31
N LYS A 42 -12.52 -10.47 -5.35
CA LYS A 42 -12.78 -11.90 -5.21
C LYS A 42 -11.80 -12.57 -4.23
N ILE A 43 -10.49 -12.38 -4.42
CA ILE A 43 -9.46 -12.99 -3.57
C ILE A 43 -9.62 -12.53 -2.12
N LEU A 44 -9.82 -11.23 -1.89
CA LEU A 44 -9.98 -10.69 -0.54
C LEU A 44 -11.18 -11.29 0.19
N LYS A 45 -12.32 -11.43 -0.49
CA LYS A 45 -13.51 -12.08 0.09
C LYS A 45 -13.30 -13.56 0.36
N GLU A 46 -12.63 -14.28 -0.55
CA GLU A 46 -12.30 -15.70 -0.37
C GLU A 46 -11.36 -15.93 0.82
N GLU A 47 -10.45 -14.99 1.08
CA GLU A 47 -9.56 -15.00 2.25
C GLU A 47 -10.21 -14.42 3.53
N GLY A 48 -11.48 -14.03 3.48
CA GLY A 48 -12.26 -13.59 4.64
C GLY A 48 -12.09 -12.13 5.04
N TYR A 49 -11.51 -11.30 4.18
CA TYR A 49 -11.36 -9.86 4.44
C TYR A 49 -12.65 -9.09 4.17
N PHE A 50 -12.88 -8.05 4.96
CA PHE A 50 -13.87 -7.03 4.66
C PHE A 50 -13.33 -6.06 3.62
N VAL A 51 -14.17 -5.67 2.68
CA VAL A 51 -13.80 -4.83 1.54
C VAL A 51 -14.63 -3.55 1.53
N ALA A 52 -13.97 -2.41 1.29
CA ALA A 52 -14.58 -1.09 1.31
C ALA A 52 -15.50 -0.82 0.12
N ASN A 53 -14.96 -1.06 -1.08
CA ASN A 53 -15.59 -0.66 -2.33
C ASN A 53 -16.05 -1.86 -3.16
N SER A 54 -16.94 -1.57 -4.11
CA SER A 54 -17.23 -2.49 -5.21
C SER A 54 -16.08 -2.51 -6.22
N PRO A 55 -15.86 -3.61 -6.96
CA PRO A 55 -14.78 -3.67 -7.96
C PRO A 55 -15.00 -2.77 -9.19
N LYS A 56 -16.11 -2.03 -9.26
CA LYS A 56 -16.46 -1.13 -10.38
C LYS A 56 -15.82 0.26 -10.28
N VAL A 57 -15.22 0.58 -9.14
CA VAL A 57 -14.46 1.81 -8.95
C VAL A 57 -12.96 1.53 -9.05
N ASP A 58 -12.19 2.59 -9.23
CA ASP A 58 -10.73 2.58 -9.38
C ASP A 58 -9.97 2.50 -8.04
N SER A 59 -10.64 2.04 -6.98
CA SER A 59 -10.03 1.88 -5.66
C SER A 59 -10.69 0.78 -4.84
N GLN A 60 -9.90 0.09 -4.03
CA GLN A 60 -10.35 -0.95 -3.12
C GLN A 60 -9.59 -0.86 -1.80
N GLY A 61 -10.32 -0.57 -0.71
CA GLY A 61 -9.84 -0.74 0.66
C GLY A 61 -10.18 -2.11 1.23
N TRP A 62 -9.38 -2.63 2.17
CA TRP A 62 -9.70 -3.84 2.93
C TRP A 62 -9.02 -3.90 4.31
N GLY A 63 -9.55 -4.79 5.16
CA GLY A 63 -9.10 -5.03 6.54
C GLY A 63 -9.65 -6.35 7.09
N LYS A 64 -9.04 -6.85 8.17
CA LYS A 64 -9.50 -8.08 8.85
C LYS A 64 -10.79 -7.87 9.64
N ASP A 65 -10.97 -6.67 10.16
CA ASP A 65 -12.16 -6.27 10.89
C ASP A 65 -12.99 -5.32 10.04
N TYR A 66 -14.31 -5.43 10.17
CA TYR A 66 -15.23 -4.45 9.61
C TYR A 66 -15.25 -3.22 10.53
N ASP A 67 -14.63 -2.14 10.09
CA ASP A 67 -14.80 -0.85 10.75
C ASP A 67 -16.01 -0.12 10.16
N ALA A 68 -17.05 0.06 10.97
CA ALA A 68 -18.26 0.80 10.60
C ALA A 68 -18.00 2.29 10.32
N GLU A 69 -16.88 2.82 10.82
CA GLU A 69 -16.36 4.16 10.51
C GLU A 69 -15.60 4.20 9.17
N GLY A 70 -15.41 3.04 8.52
CA GLY A 70 -14.81 2.93 7.20
C GLY A 70 -13.28 2.95 7.19
N TYR A 71 -12.63 2.76 8.35
CA TYR A 71 -11.18 2.66 8.41
C TYR A 71 -10.70 1.30 7.90
N TYR A 72 -10.32 1.29 6.63
CA TYR A 72 -9.60 0.17 6.03
C TYR A 72 -8.10 0.47 6.03
N PRO A 73 -7.25 -0.34 6.68
CA PRO A 73 -5.82 -0.09 6.75
C PRO A 73 -5.17 -0.17 5.37
N TYR A 74 -5.58 -1.14 4.54
CA TYR A 74 -4.96 -1.41 3.25
C TYR A 74 -5.81 -0.88 2.11
N TRP A 75 -5.16 -0.27 1.12
CA TRP A 75 -5.79 0.28 -0.07
C TRP A 75 -5.00 -0.02 -1.32
N VAL A 76 -5.70 -0.27 -2.42
CA VAL A 76 -5.17 -0.10 -3.76
C VAL A 76 -6.03 0.92 -4.48
N TYR A 77 -5.41 1.83 -5.22
CA TYR A 77 -6.12 2.77 -6.09
C TYR A 77 -5.33 3.04 -7.36
N ALA A 78 -6.04 3.46 -8.40
CA ALA A 78 -5.44 3.94 -9.63
C ALA A 78 -5.29 5.47 -9.61
N GLU A 79 -4.13 5.96 -10.05
CA GLU A 79 -3.86 7.38 -10.25
C GLU A 79 -2.98 7.52 -11.50
N ASN A 80 -3.39 8.34 -12.48
CA ASN A 80 -2.66 8.54 -13.74
C ASN A 80 -2.29 7.24 -14.48
N GLU A 81 -3.25 6.32 -14.58
CA GLU A 81 -3.07 4.97 -15.16
C GLU A 81 -2.14 4.04 -14.36
N GLU A 82 -1.53 4.50 -13.27
CA GLU A 82 -0.68 3.70 -12.39
C GLU A 82 -1.46 3.18 -11.19
N HIS A 83 -1.00 2.08 -10.59
CA HIS A 83 -1.62 1.53 -9.38
C HIS A 83 -0.69 1.70 -8.19
N TYR A 84 -1.27 2.15 -7.08
CA TYR A 84 -0.58 2.32 -5.82
C TYR A 84 -1.18 1.40 -4.76
N PHE A 85 -0.33 0.75 -3.99
CA PHE A 85 -0.70 0.08 -2.76
C PHE A 85 -0.37 0.99 -1.58
N ALA A 86 -1.36 1.29 -0.74
CA ALA A 86 -1.21 2.17 0.40
C ALA A 86 -1.64 1.51 1.71
N PHE A 87 -0.89 1.79 2.77
CA PHE A 87 -1.08 1.20 4.09
C PHE A 87 -0.45 2.11 5.17
N PRO A 88 -0.77 1.89 6.46
CA PRO A 88 -0.16 2.66 7.54
C PRO A 88 1.36 2.40 7.58
N PRO A 89 2.17 3.40 7.93
CA PRO A 89 3.63 3.28 7.95
C PRO A 89 4.14 2.29 8.98
N GLU A 90 3.41 2.05 10.07
CA GLU A 90 3.81 1.27 11.28
C GLU A 90 5.06 1.81 12.00
N ASP A 91 6.06 2.28 11.26
CA ASP A 91 7.30 2.87 11.73
C ASP A 91 7.25 4.42 11.80
N TYR A 92 7.69 4.97 12.93
CA TYR A 92 7.81 6.42 13.15
C TYR A 92 9.17 6.79 13.72
N LYS A 93 9.80 7.82 13.15
CA LYS A 93 10.96 8.47 13.77
C LYS A 93 10.50 9.58 14.71
N ILE A 94 11.19 9.72 15.84
CA ILE A 94 10.97 10.82 16.77
C ILE A 94 11.91 11.95 16.39
N THR A 95 11.35 13.10 16.03
CA THR A 95 12.09 14.35 15.83
C THR A 95 11.82 15.26 17.01
N ALA A 96 12.87 15.78 17.63
CA ALA A 96 12.76 16.74 18.73
C ALA A 96 13.61 17.98 18.38
N GLU A 97 12.94 19.08 18.06
CA GLU A 97 13.60 20.38 17.97
C GLU A 97 13.69 21.01 19.37
N PRO A 98 14.80 21.71 19.72
CA PRO A 98 14.93 22.35 21.02
C PRO A 98 13.74 23.28 21.31
N GLY A 99 13.00 23.00 22.40
CA GLY A 99 11.83 23.79 22.82
C GLY A 99 10.48 23.35 22.23
N GLN A 100 10.43 22.30 21.42
CA GLN A 100 9.17 21.73 20.90
C GLN A 100 8.86 20.35 21.51
N ALA A 101 7.57 19.99 21.53
CA ALA A 101 7.17 18.64 21.87
C ALA A 101 7.69 17.65 20.81
N PRO A 102 8.10 16.42 21.20
CA PRO A 102 8.55 15.41 20.24
C PRO A 102 7.49 15.15 19.18
N LYS A 103 7.90 15.16 17.91
CA LYS A 103 7.03 14.87 16.77
C LYS A 103 7.36 13.51 16.19
N HIS A 104 6.34 12.67 16.09
CA HIS A 104 6.39 11.40 15.38
C HIS A 104 6.26 11.68 13.88
N VAL A 105 7.28 11.32 13.11
CA VAL A 105 7.29 11.47 11.66
C VAL A 105 7.22 10.07 11.06
N PRO A 106 6.18 9.76 10.25
CA PRO A 106 6.07 8.45 9.62
C PRO A 106 7.21 8.23 8.62
N ILE A 107 7.76 7.03 8.62
CA ILE A 107 8.85 6.61 7.72
C ILE A 107 8.55 5.24 7.14
N LEU A 108 9.29 4.85 6.10
CA LEU A 108 9.31 3.47 5.64
C LEU A 108 10.42 2.71 6.41
N GLY A 109 10.06 2.12 7.55
CA GLY A 109 10.96 1.23 8.27
C GLY A 109 10.87 -0.21 7.77
N ASN A 110 11.48 -1.12 8.54
CA ASN A 110 11.51 -2.54 8.16
C ASN A 110 10.13 -3.18 8.25
N GLU A 111 9.29 -2.76 9.20
CA GLU A 111 7.95 -3.33 9.37
C GLU A 111 7.07 -3.00 8.16
N ALA A 112 7.14 -1.76 7.67
CA ALA A 112 6.44 -1.37 6.44
C ALA A 112 6.87 -2.18 5.21
N ILE A 113 8.18 -2.47 5.10
CA ILE A 113 8.74 -3.25 4.00
C ILE A 113 8.28 -4.71 4.08
N GLU A 114 8.31 -5.30 5.28
CA GLU A 114 7.83 -6.66 5.52
C GLU A 114 6.34 -6.77 5.22
N GLU A 115 5.53 -5.81 5.69
CA GLU A 115 4.10 -5.73 5.42
C GLU A 115 3.81 -5.66 3.92
N PHE A 116 4.54 -4.81 3.19
CA PHE A 116 4.44 -4.77 1.73
C PHE A 116 4.74 -6.14 1.10
N PHE A 117 5.79 -6.83 1.56
CA PHE A 117 6.13 -8.15 1.03
C PHE A 117 5.17 -9.26 1.44
N ASN A 118 4.44 -9.11 2.54
CA ASN A 118 3.35 -9.99 2.94
C ASN A 118 2.14 -9.84 1.99
N TRP A 119 1.83 -8.62 1.56
CA TRP A 119 0.75 -8.35 0.60
C TRP A 119 1.12 -8.61 -0.86
N LEU A 120 2.39 -8.46 -1.23
CA LEU A 120 2.85 -8.55 -2.61
C LEU A 120 2.40 -9.83 -3.34
N PRO A 121 2.46 -11.05 -2.76
CA PRO A 121 1.96 -12.26 -3.42
C PRO A 121 0.47 -12.19 -3.78
N LEU A 122 -0.37 -11.63 -2.89
CA LEU A 122 -1.79 -11.45 -3.15
C LEU A 122 -2.04 -10.43 -4.26
N LEU A 123 -1.34 -9.28 -4.20
CA LEU A 123 -1.40 -8.25 -5.24
C LEU A 123 -0.97 -8.79 -6.61
N GLN A 124 0.03 -9.68 -6.63
CA GLN A 124 0.46 -10.36 -7.85
C GLN A 124 -0.58 -11.33 -8.41
N LYS A 125 -1.32 -12.06 -7.55
CA LYS A 125 -2.46 -12.89 -7.99
C LYS A 125 -3.59 -12.04 -8.59
N ALA A 126 -3.76 -10.81 -8.09
CA ALA A 126 -4.77 -9.86 -8.55
C ALA A 126 -4.36 -9.08 -9.82
N LYS A 127 -3.23 -9.40 -10.47
CA LYS A 127 -2.79 -8.74 -11.70
C LYS A 127 -3.88 -8.71 -12.78
N GLY A 128 -4.12 -7.52 -13.30
CA GLY A 128 -4.91 -7.30 -14.49
C GLY A 128 -4.12 -7.69 -15.74
N THR A 129 -4.81 -8.18 -16.76
CA THR A 129 -4.24 -8.27 -18.10
C THR A 129 -4.30 -6.88 -18.69
N VAL A 130 -3.16 -6.30 -19.04
CA VAL A 130 -3.17 -5.09 -19.88
C VAL A 130 -3.72 -5.54 -21.23
N ALA A 131 -4.90 -5.06 -21.61
CA ALA A 131 -5.36 -5.22 -22.97
C ALA A 131 -4.38 -4.45 -23.86
N LEU A 132 -3.48 -5.18 -24.53
CA LEU A 132 -2.78 -4.65 -25.68
C LEU A 132 -3.87 -4.17 -26.64
N LYS A 133 -4.04 -2.85 -26.78
CA LYS A 133 -4.83 -2.31 -27.87
C LYS A 133 -4.09 -2.68 -29.14
N SER A 134 -4.60 -3.70 -29.83
CA SER A 134 -4.23 -4.10 -31.19
C SER A 134 -4.43 -2.95 -32.17
#